data_AF-A0A975A494-F1
#
_entry.id   AF-A0A975A494-F1
#
_cell.length_a   1.000
_cell.length_b   1.000
_cell.length_c   1.000
_cell.angle_alpha   90.00
_cell.angle_beta   90.00
_cell.angle_gamma   90.00
#
_symmetry.space_group_name_H-M   'P 1'
#
loop_
_entity.id
_entity.type
_entity.pdbx_description
1 polymer ?
#
loop_
_entity_poly.entity_id
_entity_poly.type
_entity_poly.pdbx_seq_one_letter_code
_entity_poly.pdbx_strand_id
1 'polypeptide(L)'
;MSRSSTWLTMLLTATMLAAVVAWHPAEQMETLRRAIGMEAQRPLSAPRVVGQGGAFTWAMTQRGTGDPVGWDPCEEIRYRINPAGEPPGGRRLVDGAIRRISAATGLAFADEGETDERPFPGGGRLFGRPDPVVIGWGDDTEYADLAGQVAGVGGAVAERGSAGHLTFVSGSVVLDLDAFTPAAVAEQPRTMEAIVLHELAHVVGLGHIEEPMELMYADNTGQVELGPGDREGLARLGSLPCR
;
A
#
# COMPACT_ATOMS: atom_id res chain seq x y z
N MET A 1 34.13 22.32 -43.23
CA MET A 1 33.42 21.05 -42.98
C MET A 1 33.05 20.97 -41.50
N SER A 2 31.90 20.34 -41.19
CA SER A 2 31.52 19.85 -39.84
C SER A 2 30.89 20.80 -38.80
N ARG A 3 29.72 21.39 -39.09
CA ARG A 3 28.80 21.87 -38.04
C ARG A 3 27.37 21.34 -38.22
N SER A 4 26.92 21.21 -39.47
CA SER A 4 25.63 20.56 -39.78
C SER A 4 25.65 19.05 -39.54
N SER A 5 26.79 18.40 -39.78
CA SER A 5 26.95 16.95 -39.59
C SER A 5 26.85 16.53 -38.12
N THR A 6 27.40 17.31 -37.19
CA THR A 6 27.30 17.09 -35.73
C THR A 6 25.89 17.34 -35.20
N TRP A 7 25.18 18.34 -35.72
CA TRP A 7 23.79 18.59 -35.34
C TRP A 7 22.85 17.50 -35.84
N LEU A 8 23.05 17.02 -37.07
CA LEU A 8 22.27 15.90 -37.61
C LEU A 8 22.51 14.61 -36.82
N THR A 9 23.76 14.33 -36.43
CA THR A 9 24.08 13.14 -35.62
C THR A 9 23.54 13.24 -34.21
N MET A 10 23.58 14.42 -33.56
CA MET A 10 22.96 14.64 -32.25
C MET A 10 21.43 14.50 -32.30
N LEU A 11 20.77 15.05 -33.32
CA LEU A 11 19.33 14.88 -33.51
C LEU A 11 19.00 13.42 -33.78
N LEU A 12 19.72 12.74 -34.67
CA LEU A 12 19.50 11.31 -34.94
C LEU A 12 19.69 10.46 -33.69
N THR A 13 20.74 10.68 -32.90
CA THR A 13 20.96 9.95 -31.65
C THR A 13 19.88 10.25 -30.60
N ALA A 14 19.48 11.51 -30.42
CA ALA A 14 18.41 11.88 -29.49
C ALA A 14 17.06 11.26 -29.92
N THR A 15 16.77 11.24 -31.22
CA THR A 15 15.54 10.65 -31.75
C THR A 15 15.56 9.12 -31.63
N MET A 16 16.72 8.49 -31.87
CA MET A 16 16.88 7.05 -31.68
C MET A 16 16.76 6.66 -30.20
N LEU A 17 17.33 7.45 -29.29
CA LEU A 17 17.14 7.27 -27.84
C LEU A 17 15.67 7.44 -27.46
N ALA A 18 14.99 8.47 -27.95
CA ALA A 18 13.57 8.69 -27.66
C ALA A 18 12.69 7.55 -28.21
N ALA A 19 13.00 7.03 -29.40
CA ALA A 19 12.29 5.90 -30.01
C ALA A 19 12.53 4.59 -29.24
N VAL A 20 13.77 4.33 -28.81
CA VAL A 20 14.13 3.20 -27.92
C VAL A 20 13.34 3.32 -26.60
N VAL A 21 13.34 4.48 -25.96
CA VAL A 21 12.59 4.72 -24.72
C VAL A 21 11.08 4.54 -24.91
N ALA A 22 10.53 4.89 -26.08
CA ALA A 22 9.11 4.74 -26.37
C ALA A 22 8.68 3.30 -26.76
N TRP A 23 9.61 2.46 -27.24
CA TRP A 23 9.29 1.12 -27.77
C TRP A 23 9.71 -0.04 -26.88
N HIS A 24 10.55 0.18 -25.87
CA HIS A 24 10.96 -0.88 -24.95
C HIS A 24 10.04 -0.98 -23.73
N PRO A 25 9.66 -2.21 -23.31
CA PRO A 25 8.89 -2.42 -22.09
C PRO A 25 9.67 -1.89 -20.88
N ALA A 26 8.96 -1.32 -19.89
CA ALA A 26 9.54 -0.66 -18.71
C ALA A 26 10.61 -1.51 -18.00
N GLU A 27 10.43 -2.83 -17.98
CA GLU A 27 11.35 -3.86 -17.46
C GLU A 27 12.79 -3.77 -18.04
N GLN A 28 12.94 -3.45 -19.34
CA GLN A 28 14.27 -3.29 -19.95
C GLN A 28 14.94 -1.98 -19.52
N MET A 29 14.14 -0.96 -19.23
CA MET A 29 14.64 0.33 -18.74
C MET A 29 15.14 0.22 -17.30
N GLU A 30 14.53 -0.62 -16.47
CA GLU A 30 15.02 -0.90 -15.12
C GLU A 30 16.37 -1.62 -15.11
N THR A 31 16.53 -2.60 -15.99
CA THR A 31 17.81 -3.30 -16.16
C THR A 31 18.90 -2.32 -16.58
N LEU A 32 18.57 -1.38 -17.48
CA LEU A 32 19.48 -0.33 -17.92
C LEU A 32 19.79 0.68 -16.79
N ARG A 33 18.79 1.11 -16.01
CA ARG A 33 18.93 1.99 -14.84
C ARG A 33 19.84 1.37 -13.78
N ARG A 34 19.67 0.08 -13.49
CA ARG A 34 20.51 -0.70 -12.58
C ARG A 34 21.96 -0.78 -13.11
N ALA A 35 22.13 -0.98 -14.41
CA ALA A 35 23.45 -1.05 -15.05
C ALA A 35 24.22 0.28 -15.07
N ILE A 36 23.54 1.44 -15.05
CA ILE A 36 24.16 2.77 -15.01
C ILE A 36 24.18 3.40 -13.61
N GLY A 37 23.83 2.66 -12.55
CA GLY A 37 23.86 3.13 -11.17
C GLY A 37 22.74 4.10 -10.78
N MET A 38 21.66 4.14 -11.57
CA MET A 38 20.39 4.80 -11.22
C MET A 38 19.46 3.79 -10.54
N GLU A 39 19.91 3.13 -9.47
CA GLU A 39 19.01 2.34 -8.64
C GLU A 39 17.92 3.25 -8.08
N ALA A 40 16.66 2.80 -8.16
CA ALA A 40 15.59 3.46 -7.43
C ALA A 40 16.00 3.48 -5.96
N GLN A 41 16.07 4.67 -5.39
CA GLN A 41 16.40 4.83 -3.98
C GLN A 41 15.10 4.78 -3.20
N ARG A 42 15.08 4.05 -2.08
CA ARG A 42 13.93 4.04 -1.20
C ARG A 42 13.61 5.46 -0.75
N PRO A 43 12.35 5.93 -0.86
CA PRO A 43 11.98 7.25 -0.38
C PRO A 43 12.20 7.40 1.14
N LEU A 44 12.01 6.31 1.89
CA LEU A 44 12.21 6.23 3.33
C LEU A 44 13.13 5.07 3.70
N SER A 45 13.82 5.20 4.83
CA SER A 45 14.65 4.10 5.37
C SER A 45 13.75 3.02 5.95
N ALA A 46 14.08 1.74 5.67
CA ALA A 46 13.39 0.65 6.35
C ALA A 46 13.68 0.67 7.86
N PRO A 47 12.67 0.42 8.70
CA PRO A 47 12.84 0.28 10.12
C PRO A 47 13.64 -0.98 10.43
N ARG A 48 14.27 -0.97 11.60
CA ARG A 48 15.01 -2.15 12.07
C ARG A 48 14.02 -3.27 12.39
N VAL A 49 14.21 -4.44 11.79
CA VAL A 49 13.52 -5.67 12.19
C VAL A 49 14.03 -6.10 13.57
N VAL A 50 13.15 -6.13 14.57
CA VAL A 50 13.45 -6.57 15.93
C VAL A 50 12.41 -7.60 16.34
N GLY A 51 12.84 -8.83 16.62
CA GLY A 51 11.97 -9.84 17.22
C GLY A 51 11.82 -9.61 18.71
N GLN A 52 10.61 -9.27 19.16
CA GLN A 52 10.28 -8.99 20.56
C GLN A 52 9.29 -10.01 21.17
N GLY A 53 9.07 -11.14 20.49
CA GLY A 53 8.27 -12.26 21.03
C GLY A 53 6.75 -12.14 20.82
N GLY A 54 6.32 -11.36 19.82
CA GLY A 54 4.93 -11.30 19.36
C GLY A 54 4.68 -12.17 18.12
N ALA A 55 3.41 -12.36 17.77
CA ALA A 55 3.00 -13.15 16.61
C ALA A 55 2.60 -12.25 15.43
N PHE A 56 2.92 -12.67 14.21
CA PHE A 56 2.41 -12.06 12.99
C PHE A 56 2.26 -13.12 11.91
N THR A 57 1.47 -12.82 10.90
CA THR A 57 1.38 -13.60 9.67
C THR A 57 1.25 -12.68 8.47
N TRP A 58 1.48 -13.23 7.28
CA TRP A 58 1.31 -12.52 6.02
C TRP A 58 -0.06 -12.80 5.42
N ALA A 59 -0.70 -11.76 4.87
CA ALA A 59 -1.93 -11.90 4.11
C ALA A 59 -1.73 -12.80 2.88
N MET A 60 -0.53 -12.76 2.29
CA MET A 60 -0.17 -13.59 1.14
C MET A 60 1.32 -13.92 1.13
N THR A 61 1.66 -15.13 0.68
CA THR A 61 3.03 -15.58 0.49
C THR A 61 3.32 -15.99 -0.95
N GLN A 62 4.59 -15.92 -1.33
CA GLN A 62 5.09 -16.43 -2.59
C GLN A 62 4.90 -17.95 -2.64
N ARG A 63 4.52 -18.44 -3.81
CA ARG A 63 4.26 -19.87 -4.01
C ARG A 63 5.52 -20.68 -3.76
N GLY A 64 5.51 -21.48 -2.69
CA GLY A 64 6.54 -22.47 -2.40
C GLY A 64 7.75 -21.98 -1.61
N THR A 65 7.83 -20.72 -1.19
CA THR A 65 8.98 -20.20 -0.41
C THR A 65 8.61 -19.69 0.98
N GLY A 66 7.33 -19.35 1.24
CA GLY A 66 6.90 -18.75 2.50
C GLY A 66 7.27 -17.27 2.65
N ASP A 67 7.97 -16.69 1.67
CA ASP A 67 8.28 -15.26 1.62
C ASP A 67 6.99 -14.45 1.46
N PRO A 68 6.87 -13.25 2.06
CA PRO A 68 5.68 -12.43 1.87
C PRO A 68 5.55 -11.93 0.43
N VAL A 69 4.31 -11.77 -0.02
CA VAL A 69 3.98 -10.80 -1.06
C VAL A 69 3.93 -9.43 -0.41
N GLY A 70 4.49 -8.42 -1.07
CA GLY A 70 4.53 -7.06 -0.54
C GLY A 70 4.65 -6.02 -1.64
N TRP A 71 4.65 -4.76 -1.22
CA TRP A 71 4.90 -3.59 -2.07
C TRP A 71 6.38 -3.47 -2.42
N ASP A 72 6.70 -2.79 -3.52
CA ASP A 72 8.07 -2.33 -3.77
C ASP A 72 8.38 -1.12 -2.84
N PRO A 73 9.33 -1.23 -1.91
CA PRO A 73 9.67 -0.12 -1.01
C PRO A 73 10.45 1.02 -1.68
N CYS A 74 10.79 0.89 -2.95
CA CYS A 74 11.33 1.97 -3.77
C CYS A 74 10.27 2.80 -4.49
N GLU A 75 9.00 2.40 -4.45
CA GLU A 75 7.88 3.19 -4.96
C GLU A 75 7.01 3.73 -3.83
N GLU A 76 6.40 4.90 -4.05
CA GLU A 76 5.40 5.43 -3.13
C GLU A 76 4.06 4.71 -3.35
N ILE A 77 3.43 4.28 -2.25
CA ILE A 77 2.07 3.75 -2.26
C ILE A 77 1.11 4.92 -2.43
N ARG A 78 0.57 5.05 -3.63
CA ARG A 78 -0.38 6.11 -3.96
C ARG A 78 -1.73 5.78 -3.37
N TYR A 79 -2.39 6.74 -2.75
CA TYR A 79 -3.74 6.56 -2.22
C TYR A 79 -4.64 7.75 -2.53
N ARG A 80 -5.95 7.49 -2.59
CA ARG A 80 -7.01 8.49 -2.69
C ARG A 80 -8.07 8.21 -1.63
N ILE A 81 -8.79 9.26 -1.25
CA ILE A 81 -9.86 9.15 -0.25
C ILE A 81 -11.19 9.46 -0.92
N ASN A 82 -12.17 8.58 -0.75
CA ASN A 82 -13.56 8.87 -1.10
C ASN A 82 -14.28 9.43 0.13
N PRO A 83 -14.63 10.73 0.15
CA PRO A 83 -15.22 11.38 1.32
C PRO A 83 -16.72 11.05 1.52
N ALA A 84 -17.34 10.28 0.61
CA ALA A 84 -18.75 9.94 0.72
C ALA A 84 -18.99 9.06 1.97
N GLY A 85 -19.79 9.58 2.89
CA GLY A 85 -20.06 8.93 4.18
C GLY A 85 -19.00 9.21 5.26
N GLU A 86 -17.98 10.02 4.98
CA GLU A 86 -16.97 10.37 5.97
C GLU A 86 -17.60 11.10 7.18
N PRO A 87 -17.40 10.62 8.42
CA PRO A 87 -17.82 11.34 9.61
C PRO A 87 -16.90 12.54 9.89
N PRO A 88 -17.37 13.59 10.59
CA PRO A 88 -16.52 14.70 11.00
C PRO A 88 -15.26 14.21 11.76
N GLY A 89 -14.09 14.45 11.17
CA GLY A 89 -12.80 14.03 11.73
C GLY A 89 -12.24 12.73 11.17
N GLY A 90 -12.96 12.02 10.29
CA GLY A 90 -12.51 10.80 9.63
C GLY A 90 -11.17 10.95 8.92
N ARG A 91 -10.99 12.02 8.14
CA ARG A 91 -9.73 12.34 7.45
C ARG A 91 -8.53 12.41 8.39
N ARG A 92 -8.71 12.98 9.59
CA ARG A 92 -7.62 13.05 10.58
C ARG A 92 -7.21 11.67 11.09
N LEU A 93 -8.15 10.73 11.19
CA LEU A 93 -7.86 9.34 11.56
C LEU A 93 -7.06 8.66 10.45
N VAL A 94 -7.46 8.83 9.19
CA VAL A 94 -6.73 8.31 8.04
C VAL A 94 -5.31 8.87 7.99
N ASP A 95 -5.14 10.18 8.10
CA ASP A 95 -3.82 10.81 8.11
C ASP A 95 -2.95 10.31 9.28
N GLY A 96 -3.55 10.06 10.44
CA GLY A 96 -2.90 9.49 11.62
C GLY A 96 -2.40 8.06 11.39
N ALA A 97 -3.28 7.21 10.89
CA ALA A 97 -2.98 5.82 10.58
C ALA A 97 -1.92 5.70 9.47
N ILE A 98 -2.00 6.51 8.41
CA ILE A 98 -0.99 6.55 7.33
C ILE A 98 0.39 6.91 7.88
N ARG A 99 0.49 7.90 8.78
CA ARG A 99 1.79 8.23 9.43
C ARG A 99 2.34 7.05 10.24
N ARG A 100 1.48 6.33 10.98
CA ARG A 100 1.89 5.21 11.83
C ARG A 100 2.30 3.99 11.01
N ILE A 101 1.55 3.63 9.97
CA ILE A 101 1.90 2.50 9.10
C ILE A 101 3.15 2.79 8.28
N SER A 102 3.32 4.03 7.79
CA SER A 102 4.53 4.47 7.11
C SER A 102 5.75 4.39 8.02
N ALA A 103 5.64 4.82 9.29
CA ALA A 103 6.74 4.70 10.25
C ALA A 103 7.08 3.24 10.60
N ALA A 104 6.08 2.36 10.70
CA ALA A 104 6.26 0.96 11.06
C ALA A 104 6.83 0.09 9.92
N THR A 105 6.64 0.52 8.67
CA THR A 105 7.11 -0.21 7.48
C THR A 105 8.32 0.46 6.83
N GLY A 106 8.44 1.79 6.88
CA GLY A 106 9.36 2.54 6.02
C GLY A 106 8.88 2.61 4.57
N LEU A 107 7.61 2.31 4.29
CA LEU A 107 6.97 2.55 3.00
C LEU A 107 6.48 3.99 2.94
N ALA A 108 6.71 4.67 1.82
CA ALA A 108 6.20 6.02 1.59
C ALA A 108 4.79 5.96 1.00
N PHE A 109 3.95 6.91 1.40
CA PHE A 109 2.58 7.03 0.92
C PHE A 109 2.40 8.39 0.26
N ALA A 110 1.79 8.41 -0.92
CA ALA A 110 1.51 9.61 -1.68
C ALA A 110 -0.01 9.87 -1.75
N ASP A 111 -0.46 10.95 -1.10
CA ASP A 111 -1.85 11.42 -1.17
C ASP A 111 -2.12 12.02 -2.56
N GLU A 112 -2.95 11.36 -3.35
CA GLU A 112 -3.40 11.85 -4.66
C GLU A 112 -4.72 12.65 -4.58
N GLY A 113 -5.22 12.93 -3.38
CA GLY A 113 -6.42 13.71 -3.13
C GLY A 113 -7.71 12.88 -3.06
N GLU A 114 -8.83 13.56 -3.24
CA GLU A 114 -10.15 12.95 -3.18
C GLU A 114 -10.53 12.24 -4.49
N THR A 115 -11.41 11.24 -4.39
CA THR A 115 -11.94 10.49 -5.53
C THR A 115 -13.41 10.15 -5.34
N ASP A 116 -14.16 10.03 -6.43
CA ASP A 116 -15.53 9.47 -6.42
C ASP A 116 -15.52 7.94 -6.52
N GLU A 117 -14.35 7.32 -6.76
CA GLU A 117 -14.19 5.85 -6.83
C GLU A 117 -14.48 5.22 -5.46
N ARG A 118 -15.28 4.16 -5.45
CA ARG A 118 -15.57 3.38 -4.24
C ARG A 118 -14.43 2.41 -3.94
N PRO A 119 -14.10 2.15 -2.65
CA PRO A 119 -13.21 1.05 -2.26
C PRO A 119 -13.62 -0.29 -2.91
N PHE A 120 -12.63 -1.14 -3.16
CA PHE A 120 -12.79 -2.41 -3.88
C PHE A 120 -13.53 -2.26 -5.21
N PRO A 121 -13.11 -1.30 -6.08
CA PRO A 121 -13.77 -1.10 -7.36
C PRO A 121 -13.67 -2.39 -8.18
N GLY A 122 -14.82 -2.89 -8.65
CA GLY A 122 -14.85 -4.08 -9.47
C GLY A 122 -14.05 -3.89 -10.76
N GLY A 123 -12.99 -4.69 -10.94
CA GLY A 123 -12.21 -4.77 -12.18
C GLY A 123 -10.82 -4.17 -12.07
N GLY A 124 -9.79 -4.98 -12.35
CA GLY A 124 -8.43 -4.49 -12.55
C GLY A 124 -8.28 -3.85 -13.93
N ARG A 125 -7.45 -2.81 -14.05
CA ARG A 125 -7.09 -2.26 -15.37
C ARG A 125 -6.28 -3.29 -16.14
N LEU A 126 -6.71 -3.59 -17.38
CA LEU A 126 -5.98 -4.50 -18.27
C LEU A 126 -4.69 -3.86 -18.82
N PHE A 127 -4.62 -2.52 -18.83
CA PHE A 127 -3.46 -1.74 -19.30
C PHE A 127 -3.32 -0.44 -18.51
N GLY A 128 -2.09 -0.04 -18.22
CA GLY A 128 -1.76 1.23 -17.56
C GLY A 128 -1.06 1.05 -16.22
N ARG A 129 -0.87 2.15 -15.51
CA ARG A 129 -0.34 2.14 -14.14
C ARG A 129 -1.40 1.55 -13.20
N PRO A 130 -1.01 0.74 -12.20
CA PRO A 130 -1.96 0.23 -11.21
C PRO A 130 -2.74 1.35 -10.52
N ASP A 131 -4.00 1.08 -10.18
CA ASP A 131 -4.85 2.06 -9.51
C ASP A 131 -4.32 2.35 -8.08
N PRO A 132 -4.40 3.61 -7.62
CA PRO A 132 -4.07 3.94 -6.22
C PRO A 132 -4.91 3.14 -5.24
N VAL A 133 -4.43 3.01 -4.00
CA VAL A 133 -5.24 2.53 -2.88
C VAL A 133 -6.43 3.48 -2.68
N VAL A 134 -7.64 2.93 -2.58
CA VAL A 134 -8.84 3.73 -2.29
C VAL A 134 -9.29 3.50 -0.86
N ILE A 135 -9.37 4.58 -0.07
CA ILE A 135 -9.85 4.57 1.31
C ILE A 135 -11.20 5.28 1.34
N GLY A 136 -12.22 4.69 1.96
CA GLY A 136 -13.54 5.30 2.04
C GLY A 136 -14.44 4.67 3.09
N TRP A 137 -15.72 5.05 3.05
CA TRP A 137 -16.75 4.61 3.98
C TRP A 137 -17.93 3.97 3.23
N GLY A 138 -18.55 2.96 3.85
CA GLY A 138 -19.66 2.21 3.27
C GLY A 138 -20.44 1.42 4.33
N ASP A 139 -21.52 0.77 3.89
CA ASP A 139 -22.37 -0.08 4.73
C ASP A 139 -22.44 -1.52 4.18
N ASP A 140 -23.12 -2.40 4.90
CA ASP A 140 -23.26 -3.82 4.55
C ASP A 140 -24.11 -4.08 3.29
N THR A 141 -24.86 -3.08 2.82
CA THR A 141 -25.65 -3.17 1.59
C THR A 141 -24.78 -2.97 0.35
N GLU A 142 -23.76 -2.12 0.46
CA GLU A 142 -22.74 -1.91 -0.57
C GLU A 142 -21.61 -2.94 -0.47
N TYR A 143 -21.23 -3.32 0.76
CA TYR A 143 -20.12 -4.22 1.06
C TYR A 143 -20.55 -5.32 2.01
N ALA A 144 -20.94 -6.48 1.47
CA ALA A 144 -21.42 -7.61 2.28
C ALA A 144 -20.43 -8.07 3.38
N ASP A 145 -19.13 -7.83 3.20
CA ASP A 145 -18.09 -8.16 4.18
C ASP A 145 -18.14 -7.28 5.44
N LEU A 146 -18.89 -6.16 5.42
CA LEU A 146 -19.16 -5.32 6.58
C LEU A 146 -20.31 -5.83 7.45
N ALA A 147 -21.03 -6.87 7.01
CA ALA A 147 -22.16 -7.40 7.79
C ALA A 147 -21.71 -7.92 9.16
N GLY A 148 -22.49 -7.60 10.21
CA GLY A 148 -22.26 -8.11 11.57
C GLY A 148 -21.48 -7.13 12.45
N GLN A 149 -20.38 -7.60 13.05
CA GLN A 149 -19.56 -6.79 13.97
C GLN A 149 -18.20 -6.45 13.34
N VAL A 150 -18.22 -5.92 12.11
CA VAL A 150 -17.02 -5.59 11.32
C VAL A 150 -16.93 -4.07 11.19
N ALA A 151 -15.86 -3.46 11.72
CA ALA A 151 -15.69 -2.02 11.70
C ALA A 151 -15.02 -1.49 10.42
N GLY A 152 -14.42 -2.38 9.63
CA GLY A 152 -13.77 -2.06 8.37
C GLY A 152 -13.22 -3.30 7.68
N VAL A 153 -12.84 -3.15 6.42
CA VAL A 153 -12.18 -4.17 5.61
C VAL A 153 -11.07 -3.53 4.79
N GLY A 154 -9.85 -4.01 5.01
CA GLY A 154 -8.65 -3.67 4.26
C GLY A 154 -8.13 -4.84 3.44
N GLY A 155 -7.56 -4.55 2.27
CA GLY A 155 -6.97 -5.59 1.43
C GLY A 155 -6.09 -5.05 0.33
N ALA A 156 -5.14 -5.89 -0.11
CA ALA A 156 -4.21 -5.58 -1.18
C ALA A 156 -4.54 -6.37 -2.44
N VAL A 157 -4.27 -5.77 -3.61
CA VAL A 157 -4.34 -6.43 -4.90
C VAL A 157 -2.92 -6.76 -5.34
N ALA A 158 -2.69 -8.05 -5.60
CA ALA A 158 -1.42 -8.55 -6.11
C ALA A 158 -1.48 -8.78 -7.61
N GLU A 159 -0.44 -8.33 -8.32
CA GLU A 159 -0.21 -8.68 -9.73
C GLU A 159 0.93 -9.68 -9.86
N ARG A 160 0.84 -10.52 -10.90
CA ARG A 160 1.86 -11.52 -11.23
C ARG A 160 2.76 -10.98 -12.33
N GLY A 161 4.03 -10.75 -12.01
CA GLY A 161 5.06 -10.41 -12.98
C GLY A 161 5.38 -11.57 -13.94
N SER A 162 6.13 -11.28 -15.00
CA SER A 162 6.51 -12.24 -16.05
C SER A 162 7.24 -13.49 -15.53
N ALA A 163 8.06 -13.34 -14.47
CA ALA A 163 8.76 -14.42 -13.79
C ALA A 163 7.89 -15.20 -12.77
N GLY A 164 6.60 -14.87 -12.67
CA GLY A 164 5.66 -15.53 -11.78
C GLY A 164 5.64 -15.00 -10.33
N HIS A 165 6.48 -14.02 -10.01
CA HIS A 165 6.50 -13.36 -8.70
C HIS A 165 5.25 -12.49 -8.51
N LEU A 166 4.69 -12.50 -7.30
CA LEU A 166 3.55 -11.65 -6.94
C LEU A 166 4.05 -10.40 -6.21
N THR A 167 3.50 -9.24 -6.57
CA THR A 167 3.77 -7.94 -5.92
C THR A 167 2.44 -7.23 -5.67
N PHE A 168 2.29 -6.56 -4.52
CA PHE A 168 1.13 -5.69 -4.29
C PHE A 168 1.28 -4.40 -5.09
N VAL A 169 0.20 -4.03 -5.78
CA VAL A 169 0.19 -2.90 -6.71
C VAL A 169 -0.95 -1.92 -6.46
N SER A 170 -1.97 -2.36 -5.71
CA SER A 170 -3.15 -1.58 -5.35
C SER A 170 -3.76 -2.16 -4.07
N GLY A 171 -4.85 -1.56 -3.59
CA GLY A 171 -5.55 -2.02 -2.41
C GLY A 171 -6.77 -1.17 -2.13
N SER A 172 -7.49 -1.49 -1.07
CA SER A 172 -8.64 -0.73 -0.63
C SER A 172 -8.85 -0.85 0.86
N VAL A 173 -9.45 0.19 1.44
CA VAL A 173 -9.96 0.21 2.80
C VAL A 173 -11.38 0.75 2.74
N VAL A 174 -12.34 -0.01 3.25
CA VAL A 174 -13.69 0.46 3.52
C VAL A 174 -13.93 0.45 5.03
N LEU A 175 -14.41 1.56 5.57
CA LEU A 175 -14.73 1.73 6.99
C LEU A 175 -16.26 1.75 7.14
N ASP A 176 -16.77 0.97 8.09
CA ASP A 176 -18.22 0.83 8.29
C ASP A 176 -18.83 2.14 8.83
N LEU A 177 -19.89 2.61 8.18
CA LEU A 177 -20.66 3.79 8.59
C LEU A 177 -21.30 3.61 9.98
N ASP A 178 -21.71 2.39 10.33
CA ASP A 178 -22.34 2.10 11.63
C ASP A 178 -21.30 2.06 12.77
N ALA A 179 -20.04 1.70 12.47
CA ALA A 179 -18.94 1.78 13.41
C ALA A 179 -18.38 3.21 13.54
N PHE A 180 -18.17 3.90 12.42
CA PHE A 180 -17.56 5.23 12.34
C PHE A 180 -18.57 6.37 12.49
N THR A 181 -19.44 6.30 13.50
CA THR A 181 -20.39 7.40 13.77
C THR A 181 -19.67 8.68 14.23
N PRO A 182 -20.26 9.88 14.06
CA PRO A 182 -19.68 11.12 14.56
C PRO A 182 -19.39 11.09 16.08
N ALA A 183 -20.24 10.43 16.86
CA ALA A 183 -20.03 10.26 18.30
C ALA A 183 -18.82 9.34 18.58
N ALA A 184 -18.73 8.19 17.91
CA ALA A 184 -17.62 7.27 18.04
C ALA A 184 -16.27 7.93 17.70
N VAL A 185 -16.21 8.68 16.61
CA VAL A 185 -15.01 9.44 16.19
C VAL A 185 -14.64 10.52 17.20
N ALA A 186 -15.61 11.22 17.77
CA ALA A 186 -15.36 12.28 18.75
C ALA A 186 -14.94 11.74 20.12
N GLU A 187 -15.59 10.68 20.59
CA GLU A 187 -15.42 10.14 21.94
C GLU A 187 -14.24 9.16 22.04
N GLN A 188 -13.93 8.44 20.96
CA GLN A 188 -12.93 7.37 20.95
C GLN A 188 -11.92 7.49 19.78
N PRO A 189 -11.31 8.67 19.54
CA PRO A 189 -10.49 8.90 18.34
C PRO A 189 -9.30 7.96 18.23
N ARG A 190 -8.71 7.52 19.35
CA ARG A 190 -7.59 6.57 19.32
C ARG A 190 -8.01 5.17 18.87
N THR A 191 -9.17 4.71 19.32
CA THR A 191 -9.72 3.41 18.90
C THR A 191 -10.11 3.45 17.43
N MET A 192 -10.73 4.56 16.99
CA MET A 192 -11.12 4.71 15.58
C MET A 192 -9.89 4.79 14.66
N GLU A 193 -8.83 5.51 15.05
CA GLU A 193 -7.55 5.51 14.31
C GLU A 193 -6.91 4.12 14.28
N ALA A 194 -6.98 3.36 15.37
CA ALA A 194 -6.44 2.02 15.44
C ALA A 194 -7.13 1.04 14.48
N ILE A 195 -8.45 1.17 14.28
CA ILE A 195 -9.18 0.40 13.27
C ILE A 195 -8.66 0.76 11.86
N VAL A 196 -8.51 2.05 11.55
CA VAL A 196 -7.94 2.46 10.24
C VAL A 196 -6.51 1.91 10.06
N LEU A 197 -5.71 1.90 11.13
CA LEU A 197 -4.36 1.34 11.12
C LEU A 197 -4.35 -0.18 10.89
N HIS A 198 -5.31 -0.91 11.47
CA HIS A 198 -5.52 -2.34 11.25
C HIS A 198 -5.82 -2.62 9.77
N GLU A 199 -6.77 -1.89 9.18
CA GLU A 199 -7.10 -2.10 7.77
C GLU A 199 -5.93 -1.74 6.83
N LEU A 200 -5.18 -0.68 7.14
CA LEU A 200 -3.96 -0.35 6.39
C LEU A 200 -2.86 -1.40 6.57
N ALA A 201 -2.79 -2.07 7.71
CA ALA A 201 -1.87 -3.18 7.92
C ALA A 201 -2.19 -4.37 6.98
N HIS A 202 -3.47 -4.64 6.71
CA HIS A 202 -3.88 -5.57 5.65
C HIS A 202 -3.44 -5.10 4.25
N VAL A 203 -3.60 -3.82 3.93
CA VAL A 203 -3.17 -3.24 2.64
C VAL A 203 -1.67 -3.42 2.42
N VAL A 204 -0.84 -3.30 3.46
CA VAL A 204 0.62 -3.49 3.32
C VAL A 204 1.06 -4.95 3.40
N GLY A 205 0.21 -5.86 3.87
CA GLY A 205 0.42 -7.31 3.76
C GLY A 205 0.37 -8.12 5.05
N LEU A 206 -0.02 -7.55 6.19
CA LEU A 206 -0.28 -8.34 7.40
C LEU A 206 -1.61 -9.09 7.31
N GLY A 207 -1.63 -10.31 7.82
CA GLY A 207 -2.87 -11.07 8.05
C GLY A 207 -3.27 -11.07 9.52
N HIS A 208 -4.49 -11.54 9.80
CA HIS A 208 -4.94 -11.74 11.18
C HIS A 208 -4.14 -12.81 11.91
N ILE A 209 -4.05 -12.65 13.22
CA ILE A 209 -3.48 -13.62 14.16
C ILE A 209 -4.50 -13.90 15.28
N GLU A 210 -4.17 -14.87 16.15
CA GLU A 210 -5.00 -15.22 17.31
C GLU A 210 -4.56 -14.54 18.61
N GLU A 211 -3.46 -13.77 18.61
CA GLU A 211 -2.89 -13.18 19.82
C GLU A 211 -3.50 -11.81 20.19
N PRO A 212 -4.26 -11.68 21.29
CA PRO A 212 -5.06 -10.47 21.57
C PRO A 212 -4.26 -9.20 21.89
N MET A 213 -2.94 -9.30 22.05
CA MET A 213 -2.06 -8.16 22.31
C MET A 213 -1.54 -7.50 21.04
N GLU A 214 -1.70 -8.14 19.89
CA GLU A 214 -1.37 -7.56 18.59
C GLU A 214 -2.60 -6.80 18.07
N LEU A 215 -2.38 -5.69 17.37
CA LEU A 215 -3.43 -4.94 16.70
C LEU A 215 -4.06 -5.79 15.59
N MET A 216 -3.32 -6.72 14.98
CA MET A 216 -3.84 -7.63 13.96
C MET A 216 -4.62 -8.83 14.53
N TYR A 217 -5.02 -8.78 15.80
CA TYR A 217 -6.02 -9.72 16.32
C TYR A 217 -7.37 -9.41 15.66
N ALA A 218 -8.07 -10.44 15.19
CA ALA A 218 -9.28 -10.26 14.38
C ALA A 218 -10.43 -9.56 15.13
N ASP A 219 -10.51 -9.72 16.44
CA ASP A 219 -11.51 -9.03 17.26
C ASP A 219 -10.91 -7.76 17.88
N ASN A 220 -11.68 -6.67 17.87
CA ASN A 220 -11.28 -5.46 18.58
C ASN A 220 -11.42 -5.64 20.11
N THR A 221 -10.29 -5.80 20.79
CA THR A 221 -10.21 -5.91 22.26
C THR A 221 -9.87 -4.59 22.96
N GLY A 222 -9.84 -3.48 22.22
CA GLY A 222 -9.38 -2.18 22.69
C GLY A 222 -7.87 -1.96 22.59
N GLN A 223 -7.14 -2.84 21.91
CA GLN A 223 -5.76 -2.57 21.51
C GLN A 223 -5.72 -1.41 20.51
N VAL A 224 -4.90 -0.40 20.80
CA VAL A 224 -4.76 0.79 19.96
C VAL A 224 -3.35 1.00 19.42
N GLU A 225 -2.40 0.18 19.88
CA GLU A 225 -1.00 0.20 19.44
C GLU A 225 -0.66 -1.05 18.66
N LEU A 226 0.21 -0.90 17.66
CA LEU A 226 0.86 -2.04 17.01
C LEU A 226 1.61 -2.84 18.08
N GLY A 227 1.31 -4.13 18.19
CA GLY A 227 1.99 -5.04 19.09
C GLY A 227 3.40 -5.39 18.60
N PRO A 228 4.15 -6.18 19.40
CA PRO A 228 5.50 -6.58 19.06
C PRO A 228 5.59 -7.36 17.74
N GLY A 229 4.65 -8.28 17.50
CA GLY A 229 4.56 -9.07 16.29
C GLY A 229 4.18 -8.23 15.08
N ASP A 230 3.20 -7.33 15.22
CA ASP A 230 2.81 -6.42 14.14
C ASP A 230 3.99 -5.60 13.66
N ARG A 231 4.75 -5.00 14.59
CA ARG A 231 5.93 -4.18 14.25
C ARG A 231 7.02 -4.99 13.58
N GLU A 232 7.26 -6.21 14.04
CA GLU A 232 8.21 -7.11 13.38
C GLU A 232 7.75 -7.44 11.96
N GLY A 233 6.46 -7.75 11.81
CA GLY A 233 5.83 -8.07 10.55
C GLY A 233 5.98 -6.92 9.54
N LEU A 234 5.52 -5.73 9.93
CA LEU A 234 5.57 -4.51 9.12
C LEU A 234 7.01 -4.13 8.74
N ALA A 235 7.95 -4.27 9.66
CA ALA A 235 9.36 -3.98 9.38
C ALA A 235 9.96 -4.94 8.34
N ARG A 236 9.57 -6.22 8.34
CA ARG A 236 10.01 -7.20 7.33
C ARG A 236 9.40 -6.90 5.96
N LEU A 237 8.12 -6.52 5.90
CA LEU A 237 7.44 -6.11 4.65
C LEU A 237 8.14 -4.91 3.99
N GLY A 238 8.43 -3.85 4.74
CA GLY A 238 9.16 -2.71 4.18
C GLY A 238 10.67 -2.93 3.97
N SER A 239 11.20 -4.06 4.46
CA SER A 239 12.58 -4.47 4.22
C SER A 239 12.76 -5.29 2.93
N LEU A 240 11.68 -5.59 2.21
CA LEU A 240 11.74 -6.31 0.92
C LEU A 240 12.71 -5.64 -0.08
N PRO A 241 13.35 -6.39 -0.98
CA PRO A 241 14.22 -5.79 -1.99
C PRO A 241 13.39 -4.92 -2.93
N CYS A 242 13.97 -3.80 -3.39
CA CYS A 242 13.39 -3.04 -4.49
C CYS A 242 13.42 -3.88 -5.77
N ARG A 243 12.41 -3.73 -6.62
CA ARG A 243 12.24 -4.62 -7.76
C ARG A 243 12.31 -3.88 -9.07
#